data_AF-A0A354XX11-F1
#
_entry.id   AF-A0A354XX11-F1
#
_cell.length_a   1.000
_cell.length_b   1.000
_cell.length_c   1.000
_cell.angle_alpha   90.00
_cell.angle_beta   90.00
_cell.angle_gamma   90.00
#
_symmetry.space_group_name_H-M   'P 1'
#
loop_
_entity.id
_entity.type
_entity.pdbx_description
1 polymer ?
#
loop_
_entity_poly.entity_id
_entity_poly.type
_entity_poly.pdbx_seq_one_letter_code
_entity_poly.pdbx_strand_id
1 'polypeptide(L)'
;NSVLIYVAPDNHKAAVVGDSGIDEAAQEGFWDSVLEEMFSFFKNGRICEGICRGVGKVGELVNSRYPVSENDVNELCDDVIWDEE
;
A
#
# COMPACT_ATOMS: atom_id res chain seq x y z
N ASN A 1 10.66 4.89 6.85
CA ASN A 1 10.24 4.47 5.49
C ASN A 1 8.76 4.19 5.53
N SER A 2 7.96 4.88 4.73
CA SER A 2 6.50 4.82 4.79
C SER A 2 5.88 4.73 3.40
N VAL A 3 4.69 4.13 3.34
CA VAL A 3 3.87 4.07 2.13
C VAL A 3 2.43 4.42 2.50
N LEU A 4 1.85 5.35 1.75
CA LEU A 4 0.44 5.71 1.85
C LEU A 4 -0.35 4.95 0.78
N ILE A 5 -1.35 4.18 1.22
CA ILE A 5 -2.39 3.63 0.34
C ILE A 5 -3.66 4.42 0.57
N TYR A 6 -4.05 5.24 -0.40
CA TYR A 6 -5.29 6.02 -0.37
C TYR A 6 -6.34 5.35 -1.25
N VAL A 7 -7.56 5.20 -0.75
CA VAL A 7 -8.69 4.61 -1.48
C VAL A 7 -9.92 5.48 -1.28
N ALA A 8 -10.52 5.93 -2.37
CA ALA A 8 -11.81 6.62 -2.41
C ALA A 8 -12.77 5.84 -3.32
N PRO A 9 -13.45 4.82 -2.77
CA PRO A 9 -14.31 3.92 -3.56
C PRO A 9 -15.41 4.68 -4.31
N ASP A 10 -16.03 5.67 -3.68
CA ASP A 10 -17.14 6.45 -4.28
C ASP A 10 -16.69 7.32 -5.46
N ASN A 11 -15.44 7.76 -5.45
CA ASN A 11 -14.85 8.52 -6.55
C ASN A 11 -14.13 7.63 -7.57
N HIS A 12 -14.10 6.32 -7.36
CA HIS A 12 -13.36 5.35 -8.18
C HIS A 12 -11.87 5.74 -8.31
N LYS A 13 -11.27 6.24 -7.22
CA LYS A 13 -9.87 6.67 -7.17
C LYS A 13 -9.10 5.87 -6.12
N ALA A 14 -7.85 5.55 -6.44
CA ALA A 14 -6.89 5.04 -5.48
C ALA A 14 -5.50 5.58 -5.84
N ALA A 15 -4.64 5.69 -4.84
CA ALA A 15 -3.24 6.05 -5.01
C ALA A 15 -2.37 5.25 -4.04
N VAL A 16 -1.18 4.88 -4.48
CA VAL A 16 -0.14 4.30 -3.64
C VAL A 16 1.09 5.19 -3.79
N VAL A 17 1.59 5.71 -2.67
CA VAL A 17 2.69 6.67 -2.65
C VAL A 17 3.70 6.25 -1.60
N GLY A 18 4.88 5.85 -2.02
CA GLY A 18 6.02 5.62 -1.12
C GLY A 18 6.74 6.93 -0.80
N ASP A 19 7.40 6.99 0.35
CA ASP A 19 8.44 8.00 0.55
C ASP A 19 9.64 7.76 -0.38
N SER A 20 10.57 8.71 -0.43
CA SER A 20 11.71 8.63 -1.34
C SER A 20 12.58 7.39 -1.14
N GLY A 21 12.68 6.88 0.10
CA GLY A 21 13.48 5.69 0.40
C GLY A 21 12.87 4.40 -0.17
N ILE A 22 11.54 4.28 -0.11
CA ILE A 22 10.82 3.14 -0.72
C ILE A 22 10.69 3.31 -2.23
N ASP A 23 10.44 4.52 -2.72
CA ASP A 23 10.28 4.79 -4.15
C ASP A 23 11.56 4.46 -4.93
N GLU A 24 12.73 4.73 -4.36
CA GLU A 24 14.03 4.30 -4.92
C GLU A 24 14.20 2.78 -5.00
N ALA A 25 13.52 2.02 -4.15
CA ALA A 25 13.55 0.55 -4.17
C ALA A 25 12.54 -0.04 -5.16
N ALA A 26 11.50 0.73 -5.53
CA ALA A 26 10.47 0.30 -6.45
C ALA A 26 11.03 0.20 -7.87
N GLN A 27 10.84 -0.96 -8.51
CA GLN A 27 11.13 -1.09 -9.93
C GLN A 27 10.09 -0.33 -10.76
N GLU A 28 10.45 0.02 -12.00
CA GLU A 28 9.52 0.64 -12.94
C GLU A 28 8.22 -0.20 -13.06
N GLY A 29 7.07 0.47 -12.91
CA GLY A 29 5.76 -0.18 -12.95
C GLY A 29 5.34 -0.93 -11.68
N PHE A 30 6.15 -0.94 -10.61
CA PHE A 30 5.77 -1.60 -9.36
C PHE A 30 4.47 -1.03 -8.79
N TRP A 31 4.38 0.29 -8.65
CA TRP A 31 3.19 0.96 -8.10
C TRP A 31 1.94 0.74 -8.94
N ASP A 32 2.08 0.78 -10.27
CA ASP A 32 1.00 0.45 -11.20
C ASP A 32 0.54 -0.99 -10.99
N SER A 33 1.46 -1.93 -10.81
CA SER A 33 1.12 -3.33 -10.55
C SER A 33 0.40 -3.55 -9.21
N VAL A 34 0.65 -2.70 -8.21
CA VAL A 34 -0.08 -2.72 -6.92
C VAL A 34 -1.50 -2.23 -7.15
N LEU A 35 -1.66 -1.10 -7.84
CA LEU A 35 -2.97 -0.54 -8.17
C LEU A 35 -3.81 -1.48 -9.05
N GLU A 36 -3.22 -2.09 -10.07
CA GLU A 36 -3.88 -3.06 -10.94
C GLU A 36 -4.42 -4.27 -10.16
N GLU A 37 -3.61 -4.79 -9.23
CA GLU A 37 -4.02 -5.90 -8.37
C GLU A 37 -5.18 -5.48 -7.48
N MET A 38 -5.09 -4.35 -6.77
CA MET A 38 -6.18 -3.80 -5.97
C MET A 38 -7.46 -3.62 -6.81
N PHE A 39 -7.34 -3.03 -8.00
CA PHE A 39 -8.48 -2.80 -8.90
C PHE A 39 -9.13 -4.08 -9.39
N SER A 40 -8.37 -5.17 -9.55
CA SER A 40 -8.94 -6.48 -9.90
C SER A 40 -9.95 -6.97 -8.86
N PHE A 41 -9.72 -6.68 -7.58
CA PHE A 41 -10.65 -6.99 -6.49
C PHE A 41 -11.77 -5.95 -6.40
N PHE A 42 -11.45 -4.67 -6.59
CA PHE A 42 -12.44 -3.59 -6.46
C PHE A 42 -13.57 -3.73 -7.49
N LYS A 43 -13.25 -4.12 -8.72
CA LYS A 43 -14.22 -4.40 -9.79
C LYS A 43 -15.23 -5.49 -9.42
N ASN A 44 -14.90 -6.34 -8.45
CA ASN A 44 -15.76 -7.43 -7.95
C ASN A 44 -16.42 -7.09 -6.60
N GLY A 45 -16.38 -5.83 -6.17
CA GLY A 45 -16.90 -5.41 -4.85
C GLY A 45 -16.07 -5.89 -3.65
N ARG A 46 -14.89 -6.49 -3.90
CA ARG A 46 -14.02 -7.07 -2.86
C ARG A 46 -13.00 -6.04 -2.37
N ILE A 47 -13.46 -4.88 -1.89
CA ILE A 47 -12.60 -3.74 -1.55
C ILE A 47 -11.58 -4.09 -0.46
N CYS A 48 -12.03 -4.63 0.68
CA CYS A 48 -11.14 -4.98 1.79
C CYS A 48 -10.03 -5.95 1.34
N GLU A 49 -10.37 -6.96 0.54
CA GLU A 49 -9.38 -7.91 0.05
C GLU A 49 -8.38 -7.27 -0.91
N GLY A 50 -8.84 -6.38 -1.79
CA GLY A 50 -7.95 -5.60 -2.65
C GLY A 50 -6.95 -4.78 -1.82
N ILE A 51 -7.41 -4.12 -0.76
CA ILE A 51 -6.53 -3.37 0.16
C ILE A 51 -5.52 -4.31 0.83
N CYS A 52 -5.96 -5.43 1.40
CA CYS A 52 -5.05 -6.39 2.04
C CYS A 52 -3.99 -6.92 1.07
N ARG A 53 -4.36 -7.17 -0.19
CA ARG A 53 -3.41 -7.59 -1.24
C ARG A 53 -2.41 -6.49 -1.58
N GLY A 54 -2.88 -5.26 -1.71
CA GLY A 54 -2.02 -4.10 -1.91
C GLY A 54 -1.02 -3.91 -0.76
N VAL A 55 -1.49 -3.94 0.49
CA VAL A 55 -0.64 -3.86 1.70
C VAL A 55 0.40 -4.98 1.70
N GLY A 56 -0.01 -6.22 1.42
CA GLY A 56 0.91 -7.36 1.38
C GLY A 56 2.03 -7.19 0.34
N LYS A 57 1.68 -6.80 -0.88
CA LYS A 57 2.62 -6.58 -1.98
C LYS A 57 3.59 -5.43 -1.70
N VAL A 58 3.09 -4.33 -1.14
CA VAL A 58 3.94 -3.22 -0.67
C VAL A 58 4.87 -3.70 0.46
N GLY A 59 4.36 -4.51 1.40
CA GLY A 59 5.15 -5.09 2.48
C GLY A 59 6.31 -5.96 1.98
N GLU A 60 6.11 -6.72 0.90
CA GLU A 60 7.19 -7.49 0.26
C GLU A 60 8.30 -6.58 -0.27
N LEU A 61 7.95 -5.47 -0.94
CA LEU A 61 8.93 -4.48 -1.39
C LEU A 61 9.68 -3.86 -0.21
N VAL A 62 8.95 -3.38 0.81
CA VAL A 62 9.54 -2.76 2.00
C VAL A 62 10.51 -3.73 2.67
N ASN A 63 10.10 -4.97 2.90
CA ASN A 63 10.94 -5.98 3.55
C ASN A 63 12.17 -6.38 2.71
N SER A 64 12.10 -6.29 1.38
CA SER A 64 13.26 -6.55 0.51
C SER A 64 14.38 -5.52 0.70
N ARG A 65 14.03 -4.26 1.02
CA ARG A 65 14.96 -3.14 1.18
C ARG A 65 15.33 -2.88 2.64
N TYR A 66 14.34 -3.02 3.52
CA TYR A 66 14.39 -2.78 4.95
C TYR A 66 13.89 -4.03 5.67
N PRO A 67 14.70 -5.12 5.70
CA PRO A 67 14.29 -6.35 6.34
C PRO A 67 14.12 -6.14 7.84
N VAL A 68 13.17 -6.87 8.42
CA VAL A 68 12.85 -6.76 9.85
C VAL A 68 14.09 -7.05 10.72
N SER A 69 14.34 -6.18 11.70
CA SER A 69 15.41 -6.30 12.68
C SER A 69 14.87 -6.56 14.09
N GLU A 70 15.69 -7.14 14.98
CA GLU A 70 15.28 -7.42 16.37
C GLU A 70 14.93 -6.16 17.19
N ASN A 71 15.37 -4.98 16.73
CA ASN A 71 15.11 -3.70 17.38
C ASN A 71 14.06 -2.86 16.64
N ASP A 72 13.31 -3.45 15.72
CA ASP A 72 12.26 -2.72 15.02
C ASP A 72 11.16 -2.30 15.98
N VAL A 73 10.76 -1.04 15.84
CA VAL A 73 9.70 -0.43 16.61
C VAL A 73 8.57 -0.05 15.67
N ASN A 74 7.34 -0.13 16.15
CA ASN A 74 6.22 0.32 15.36
C ASN A 74 6.20 1.87 15.32
N GLU A 75 6.61 2.45 14.19
CA GLU A 75 6.71 3.92 14.00
C GLU A 75 5.35 4.57 13.69
N LEU A 76 4.40 3.82 13.13
CA LEU A 76 3.10 4.31 12.67
C LEU A 76 1.99 3.38 13.16
N CYS A 77 0.83 3.93 13.51
CA CYS A 77 -0.28 3.09 13.97
C CYS A 77 -0.83 2.23 12.81
N ASP A 78 -1.24 1.00 13.12
CA ASP A 78 -1.85 0.08 12.16
C ASP A 78 -3.34 0.39 11.89
N ASP A 79 -3.87 1.45 12.50
CA ASP A 79 -5.26 1.87 12.35
C ASP A 79 -5.53 2.45 10.96
N VAL A 80 -6.66 2.04 10.38
CA VAL A 80 -7.16 2.66 9.14
C VAL A 80 -7.71 4.03 9.48
N ILE A 81 -7.17 5.06 8.84
CA ILE A 81 -7.68 6.43 8.96
C ILE A 81 -8.89 6.57 8.03
N TRP A 82 -10.04 6.88 8.60
CA TRP A 82 -11.27 7.18 7.88
C TRP A 82 -11.54 8.67 8.03
N ASP A 83 -11.69 9.38 6.92
CA ASP A 83 -12.12 10.78 6.93
C ASP A 83 -13.61 10.84 6.58
N GLU A 84 -14.42 11.37 7.49
CA GLU A 84 -15.85 11.64 7.27
C GLU A 84 -16.00 13.12 6.93
N GLU A 85 -15.68 13.50 5.69
CA GLU A 85 -16.14 14.77 5.10
C GLU A 85 -17.07 14.54 3.91
#